data_AF-A0A660UB20-F1
#
_entry.id   AF-A0A660UB20-F1
#
_cell.length_a   1.000
_cell.length_b   1.000
_cell.length_c   1.000
_cell.angle_alpha   90.00
_cell.angle_beta   90.00
_cell.angle_gamma   90.00
#
_symmetry.space_group_name_H-M   'P 1'
#
loop_
_entity.id
_entity.type
_entity.pdbx_description
1 polymer ?
#
loop_
_entity_poly.entity_id
_entity_poly.type
_entity_poly.pdbx_seq_one_letter_code
_entity_poly.pdbx_strand_id
1 'polypeptide(L)' 'MRRALSLLITLLLMLPAASIGEYRIRPGDTLSIFVLNHEEYNQVVRVRSDGKI' A
#
# COMPACT_ATOMS: atom_id res chain seq x y z
N MET A 1 -12.31 34.87 21.98
CA MET A 1 -11.58 34.45 20.76
C MET A 1 -10.47 33.43 21.02
N ARG A 2 -9.61 33.59 22.05
CA ARG A 2 -8.50 32.67 22.35
C ARG A 2 -8.91 31.23 22.72
N ARG A 3 -10.06 31.03 23.37
CA ARG A 3 -10.57 29.70 23.76
C ARG A 3 -11.08 28.86 22.57
N ALA A 4 -11.68 29.51 21.57
CA ALA A 4 -12.15 28.83 20.36
C ALA A 4 -10.97 28.33 19.52
N LEU A 5 -9.87 29.09 19.47
CA LEU A 5 -8.65 28.70 18.78
C LEU A 5 -7.98 27.48 19.43
N SER A 6 -7.96 27.41 20.76
CA SER A 6 -7.43 26.26 21.50
C SER A 6 -8.23 24.98 21.24
N LEU A 7 -9.57 25.05 21.23
CA LEU A 7 -10.44 23.92 20.90
C LEU A 7 -10.22 23.41 19.47
N LEU A 8 -10.01 24.33 18.53
CA LEU A 8 -9.75 23.98 17.13
C LEU A 8 -8.40 23.27 16.95
N ILE A 9 -7.36 23.72 17.66
CA ILE A 9 -6.02 23.11 17.61
C ILE A 9 -6.03 21.72 18.24
N THR A 10 -6.68 21.55 19.40
CA THR A 10 -6.79 20.24 20.05
C THR A 10 -7.57 19.25 19.19
N LEU A 11 -8.61 19.70 18.48
CA LEU A 11 -9.37 18.86 17.55
C LEU A 11 -8.54 18.44 16.33
N LEU A 12 -7.67 19.32 15.83
CA LEU A 12 -6.81 19.04 14.68
C LEU A 12 -5.72 18.00 15.00
N LEU A 13 -5.24 17.95 16.25
CA LEU A 13 -4.23 16.99 16.71
C LEU A 13 -4.77 15.56 16.95
N MET A 14 -6.09 15.39 16.97
CA MET A 14 -6.75 14.08 17.14
C MET A 14 -7.07 13.39 15.81
N LEU A 15 -6.71 13.99 14.68
CA LEU A 15 -6.89 13.35 13.38
C LEU A 15 -6.01 12.10 13.31
N PRO A 16 -6.57 10.90 13.15
CA PRO A 16 -5.78 9.70 12.99
C PRO A 16 -4.90 9.86 11.75
N ALA A 17 -3.60 9.62 11.90
CA ALA A 17 -2.71 9.54 10.77
C ALA A 17 -3.26 8.47 9.83
N ALA A 18 -3.62 8.86 8.60
CA ALA A 18 -4.05 7.92 7.59
C ALA A 18 -2.87 6.98 7.31
N SER A 19 -2.92 5.77 7.89
CA SER A 19 -1.97 4.73 7.52
C SER A 19 -2.27 4.35 6.08
N ILE A 20 -1.36 4.68 5.17
CA ILE A 20 -1.36 4.10 3.83
C ILE A 20 -1.22 2.59 4.06
N GLY A 21 -2.33 1.86 3.92
CA GLY A 21 -2.33 0.42 4.13
C GLY A 21 -1.38 -0.23 3.12
N GLU A 22 -0.45 -1.05 3.62
CA GLU A 22 0.39 -1.85 2.73
C GLU A 22 -0.46 -2.86 1.99
N TYR A 23 -0.28 -2.90 0.67
CA TYR A 23 -0.89 -3.94 -0.14
C TYR A 23 -0.11 -5.24 0.04
N ARG A 24 -0.80 -6.28 0.49
CA ARG A 24 -0.26 -7.64 0.58
C ARG A 24 -0.80 -8.46 -0.57
N ILE A 25 0.11 -8.94 -1.42
CA ILE A 25 -0.18 -9.84 -2.54
C ILE A 25 -0.93 -11.08 -2.03
N ARG A 26 -1.94 -11.53 -2.79
CA ARG A 26 -2.83 -12.63 -2.47
C ARG A 26 -2.92 -13.64 -3.62
N PRO A 27 -3.33 -14.89 -3.34
CA PRO A 27 -3.71 -15.83 -4.38
C PRO A 27 -4.72 -15.25 -5.37
N GLY A 28 -4.46 -15.46 -6.66
CA GLY A 28 -5.28 -14.96 -7.74
C GLY A 28 -4.80 -13.66 -8.37
N ASP A 29 -3.95 -12.88 -7.69
CA ASP A 29 -3.34 -11.66 -8.23
C ASP A 29 -2.42 -11.98 -9.41
N THR A 30 -2.24 -11.00 -10.30
CA THR A 30 -1.32 -11.09 -11.44
C THR A 30 -0.13 -10.16 -11.20
N LEU A 31 1.08 -10.71 -11.27
CA LEU A 31 2.33 -9.97 -11.14
C LEU A 31 2.99 -9.84 -12.51
N SER A 32 3.48 -8.63 -12.82
CA SER A 32 4.36 -8.38 -13.96
C SER A 32 5.79 -8.23 -13.44
N ILE A 33 6.65 -9.19 -13.78
CA ILE A 33 8.04 -9.25 -13.31
C ILE A 33 8.94 -8.77 -14.45
N PHE A 34 9.78 -7.78 -14.13
CA PHE A 34 10.77 -7.21 -15.04
C PHE A 34 12.17 -7.43 -14.48
N VAL A 35 13.02 -8.09 -15.26
CA VAL A 35 14.42 -8.33 -14.92
C VAL A 35 15.28 -7.44 -15.81
N LEU A 36 15.88 -6.42 -15.20
CA LEU A 36 16.71 -5.47 -15.92
C LEU A 36 17.93 -6.16 -16.55
N ASN A 37 18.22 -5.82 -17.81
CA ASN A 37 19.29 -6.39 -18.62
C ASN A 37 19.18 -7.89 -18.92
N HIS A 38 18.05 -8.52 -18.57
CA HIS A 38 17.76 -9.93 -18.88
C HIS A 38 16.27 -10.10 -19.22
N GLU A 39 15.87 -9.49 -20.33
CA GLU A 39 14.48 -9.45 -20.75
C GLU A 39 13.89 -10.83 -21.02
N GLU A 40 14.74 -11.83 -21.30
CA GLU A 40 14.35 -13.23 -21.46
C GLU A 40 13.68 -13.83 -20.21
N TYR A 41 13.88 -13.24 -19.04
CA TYR A 41 13.23 -13.65 -17.79
C TYR A 41 12.00 -12.81 -17.41
N ASN A 42 11.63 -11.82 -18.23
CA ASN A 42 10.42 -11.05 -18.01
C ASN A 42 9.19 -11.96 -18.14
N GLN A 43 8.25 -11.83 -17.21
CA GLN A 43 7.06 -12.67 -17.22
C GLN A 43 5.86 -12.00 -16.55
N VAL A 44 4.69 -12.42 -16.97
CA VAL A 44 3.42 -12.12 -16.31
C VAL A 44 2.90 -13.42 -15.71
N VAL A 45 2.81 -13.48 -14.38
CA VAL A 45 2.49 -14.71 -13.66
C VAL A 45 1.37 -14.48 -12.66
N ARG A 46 0.50 -15.47 -12.49
CA ARG A 46 -0.59 -15.43 -11.51
C ARG A 46 -0.17 -16.12 -10.22
N VAL A 47 -0.44 -15.49 -9.08
CA VAL A 47 -0.20 -16.08 -7.77
C VAL A 47 -1.16 -17.26 -7.56
N ARG A 48 -0.59 -18.43 -7.31
CA ARG A 48 -1.33 -19.68 -7.11
C ARG A 48 -2.06 -19.68 -5.77
N SER A 49 -2.95 -20.66 -5.59
CA SER A 49 -3.68 -20.86 -4.33
C SER A 49 -2.78 -21.13 -3.11
N ASP A 50 -1.58 -21.66 -3.34
CA ASP A 50 -0.56 -21.89 -2.30
C ASP A 50 0.30 -20.65 -2.00
N GLY A 51 0.02 -19.50 -2.64
CA GLY A 51 0.76 -18.25 -2.46
C GLY A 51 2.09 -18.18 -3.21
N LYS A 52 2.42 -19.15 -4.06
CA LYS A 52 3.64 -19.16 -4.90
C LYS A 52 3.34 -18.64 -6.32
N ILE A 53 4.41 -18.32 -7.06
CA ILE A 53 4.40 -18.00 -8.49
C ILE A 53 5.17 -19.06 -9.27
#